data_AF-A0A2X3CR00-F1
#
_entry.id   AF-A0A2X3CR00-F1
#
_cell.length_a   1.000
_cell.length_b   1.000
_cell.length_c   1.000
_cell.angle_alpha   90.00
_cell.angle_beta   90.00
_cell.angle_gamma   90.00
#
_symmetry.space_group_name_H-M   'P 1'
#
loop_
_entity.id
_entity.type
_entity.pdbx_description
1 polymer ?
#
loop_
_entity_poly.entity_id
_entity_poly.type
_entity_poly.pdbx_seq_one_letter_code
_entity_poly.pdbx_strand_id
1 'polypeptide(L)' 'MTESDWEIARRVGPTLKAKGLIFVGLDIIGDRLTEINVTSPTCVREIEAAFPDISITGMLMDAIERRIE' A
#
# COMPACT_ATOMS: atom_id res chain seq x y z
N MET A 1 -1.55 -6.10 -11.99
CA MET A 1 -1.76 -4.63 -11.89
C MET A 1 -1.55 -4.01 -13.25
N THR A 2 -2.28 -2.95 -13.55
CA THR A 2 -2.22 -2.18 -14.78
C THR A 2 -1.25 -1.00 -14.66
N GLU A 3 -0.92 -0.34 -15.77
CA GLU A 3 -0.09 0.86 -15.77
C GLU A 3 -0.75 2.03 -15.01
N SER A 4 -2.08 2.18 -15.12
CA SER A 4 -2.84 3.20 -14.39
C SER A 4 -2.79 2.99 -12.88
N ASP A 5 -2.84 1.74 -12.39
CA ASP A 5 -2.72 1.46 -10.96
C ASP A 5 -1.36 1.96 -10.42
N TRP A 6 -0.29 1.73 -11.20
CA TRP A 6 1.06 2.18 -10.86
C TRP A 6 1.18 3.69 -10.89
N GLU A 7 0.59 4.37 -11.88
CA GLU A 7 0.59 5.83 -11.96
C GLU A 7 -0.10 6.45 -10.74
N ILE A 8 -1.29 5.96 -10.39
CA ILE A 8 -2.04 6.42 -9.21
C ILE A 8 -1.23 6.22 -7.94
N ALA A 9 -0.72 5.01 -7.71
CA ALA A 9 0.05 4.67 -6.51
C ALA A 9 1.32 5.54 -6.38
N ARG A 10 2.06 5.73 -7.47
CA ARG A 10 3.28 6.57 -7.50
C ARG A 10 2.96 8.04 -7.28
N ARG A 11 1.79 8.52 -7.74
CA ARG A 11 1.36 9.91 -7.53
C ARG A 11 1.01 10.19 -6.07
N VAL A 12 0.32 9.27 -5.39
CA VAL A 12 -0.13 9.50 -3.99
C VAL A 12 0.90 9.10 -2.94
N GLY A 13 1.75 8.11 -3.23
CA GLY A 13 2.73 7.55 -2.29
C GLY A 13 3.61 8.59 -1.58
N PRO A 14 4.22 9.56 -2.28
CA PRO A 14 5.05 10.60 -1.64
C PRO A 14 4.29 11.42 -0.60
N THR A 15 3.03 11.77 -0.88
CA THR A 15 2.18 12.55 0.05
C THR A 15 1.81 11.73 1.27
N LEU A 16 1.47 10.45 1.11
CA LEU A 16 1.16 9.55 2.23
C LEU A 16 2.37 9.38 3.15
N LYS A 17 3.56 9.18 2.56
CA LYS A 17 4.82 9.10 3.30
C LYS A 17 5.13 10.39 4.07
N ALA A 18 4.95 11.57 3.44
CA ALA A 18 5.16 12.86 4.09
C ALA A 18 4.21 13.08 5.30
N LYS A 19 3.01 12.49 5.26
CA LYS A 19 2.04 12.51 6.35
C LYS A 19 2.29 11.44 7.43
N GLY A 20 3.33 10.61 7.28
CA GLY A 20 3.63 9.52 8.20
C GLY A 20 2.67 8.33 8.10
N LEU A 21 1.90 8.23 7.02
CA LEU A 21 1.00 7.10 6.77
C LEU A 21 1.81 5.95 6.18
N ILE A 22 2.26 5.03 7.04
CA ILE A 22 3.19 3.95 6.67
C ILE A 22 2.50 2.75 6.02
N PHE A 23 1.19 2.56 6.27
CA PHE A 23 0.40 1.47 5.73
C PHE A 23 -0.97 2.00 5.32
N VAL A 24 -1.29 1.90 4.03
CA VAL A 24 -2.47 2.51 3.41
C VAL A 24 -3.01 1.58 2.33
N GLY A 25 -4.34 1.42 2.29
CA GLY A 25 -5.05 0.77 1.19
C GLY A 25 -5.56 1.79 0.18
N LEU A 26 -5.44 1.48 -1.11
CA LEU A 26 -5.97 2.31 -2.20
C LEU A 26 -7.05 1.53 -2.94
N ASP A 27 -8.24 2.10 -3.01
CA ASP A 27 -9.34 1.48 -3.74
C ASP A 27 -9.44 2.16 -5.11
N ILE A 28 -9.25 1.36 -6.16
CA ILE A 28 -9.22 1.83 -7.55
C ILE A 28 -10.28 1.08 -8.34
N ILE A 29 -11.12 1.82 -9.05
CA ILE A 29 -12.11 1.28 -10.00
C ILE A 29 -11.81 1.86 -11.38
N GLY A 30 -11.41 0.99 -12.31
CA GLY A 30 -10.93 1.43 -13.62
C GLY A 30 -9.62 2.22 -13.50
N ASP A 31 -9.64 3.48 -13.92
CA ASP A 31 -8.51 4.42 -13.88
C ASP A 31 -8.65 5.49 -12.78
N ARG A 32 -9.53 5.27 -11.79
CA ARG A 32 -9.85 6.26 -10.75
C ARG A 32 -9.62 5.72 -9.36
N LEU A 33 -8.92 6.51 -8.55
CA LEU A 33 -8.85 6.35 -7.10
C LEU A 33 -10.17 6.81 -6.47
N THR A 34 -10.87 5.91 -5.79
CA THR A 34 -12.16 6.19 -5.15
C THR A 34 -12.01 6.43 -3.65
N GLU A 35 -11.08 5.73 -2.99
CA GLU A 35 -10.90 5.80 -1.53
C GLU A 35 -9.43 5.58 -1.12
N ILE A 36 -9.04 6.20 0.00
CA ILE A 36 -7.74 5.99 0.65
C ILE A 36 -8.00 5.53 2.09
N ASN A 37 -7.77 4.25 2.36
CA ASN A 37 -7.98 3.61 3.66
C ASN A 37 -6.72 3.72 4.54
N VAL A 38 -6.76 4.59 5.55
CA VAL A 38 -5.60 4.93 6.39
C VAL A 38 -5.66 4.39 7.82
N THR A 39 -6.81 3.86 8.25
CA THR A 39 -7.04 3.43 9.64
C THR A 39 -6.76 1.95 9.86
N SER A 40 -7.42 1.09 9.08
CA SER A 40 -7.25 -0.37 9.16
C SER A 40 -7.39 -1.00 7.77
N PRO A 41 -6.46 -0.71 6.84
CA PRO A 41 -6.47 -1.37 5.53
C PRO A 41 -6.23 -2.88 5.68
N THR A 42 -6.98 -3.67 4.89
CA THR A 42 -7.04 -5.15 4.96
C THR A 42 -6.50 -5.80 3.68
N CYS A 43 -6.92 -7.03 3.35
CA CYS A 43 -6.56 -7.82 2.16
C CYS A 43 -5.14 -8.42 2.14
N VAL A 44 -4.35 -8.24 3.20
CA VAL A 44 -2.98 -8.76 3.27
C VAL A 44 -2.94 -10.28 3.11
N ARG A 45 -3.81 -11.00 3.83
CA ARG A 45 -3.80 -12.48 3.81
C ARG A 45 -4.17 -13.04 2.45
N GLU A 46 -5.15 -12.43 1.81
CA GLU A 46 -5.65 -12.81 0.50
C GLU A 46 -4.58 -12.59 -0.58
N ILE A 47 -3.86 -11.46 -0.52
CA ILE A 47 -2.78 -11.17 -1.46
C ILE A 47 -1.59 -12.10 -1.23
N GLU A 48 -1.12 -12.28 0.02
CA GLU A 48 -0.01 -13.18 0.31
C GLU A 48 -0.34 -14.65 -0.06
N ALA A 49 -1.60 -15.07 0.08
CA ALA A 49 -2.05 -16.40 -0.36
C ALA A 49 -2.04 -16.55 -1.89
N ALA A 50 -2.38 -15.49 -2.63
CA ALA A 50 -2.37 -15.49 -4.09
C ALA A 50 -0.96 -15.32 -4.68
N PHE A 51 -0.05 -14.68 -3.94
CA PHE A 51 1.32 -14.37 -4.37
C PHE A 51 2.32 -14.77 -3.27
N PRO A 52 2.74 -16.05 -3.23
CA PRO A 52 3.56 -16.58 -2.13
C PRO A 52 4.94 -15.93 -1.97
N ASP A 53 5.46 -15.30 -3.03
CA ASP A 53 6.76 -14.63 -3.01
C ASP A 53 6.70 -13.20 -2.44
N ILE A 54 5.50 -12.70 -2.13
CA ILE A 54 5.30 -11.36 -1.56
C ILE A 54 4.96 -11.51 -0.08
N SER A 55 5.74 -10.83 0.78
CA SER A 55 5.41 -10.64 2.19
C SER A 55 5.12 -9.18 2.46
N ILE A 56 3.83 -8.81 2.46
CA ILE A 56 3.39 -7.44 2.78
C ILE A 56 3.66 -7.15 4.25
N THR A 57 3.47 -8.14 5.12
CA THR A 57 3.77 -8.05 6.55
C THR A 57 5.26 -7.79 6.80
N GLY A 58 6.16 -8.49 6.10
CA GLY A 58 7.60 -8.24 6.14
C GLY A 58 7.96 -6.83 5.68
N MET A 59 7.44 -6.41 4.53
CA MET A 59 7.66 -5.05 4.01
C MET A 59 7.21 -3.95 4.98
N LEU A 60 6.11 -4.17 5.70
CA LEU A 60 5.63 -3.24 6.73
C LEU A 60 6.59 -3.21 7.94
N MET A 61 7.03 -4.36 8.44
CA MET A 61 8.00 -4.42 9.54
C MET A 61 9.33 -3.74 9.15
N ASP A 62 9.87 -4.02 7.96
CA ASP A 62 11.05 -3.34 7.43
C ASP A 62 10.87 -1.82 7.38
N ALA A 63 9.66 -1.34 7.07
CA ALA A 63 9.35 0.09 7.04
C ALA A 63 9.25 0.70 8.45
N ILE A 64 8.79 -0.07 9.43
CA ILE A 64 8.74 0.31 10.84
C ILE A 64 10.16 0.38 11.42
N GLU A 65 10.98 -0.64 11.20
CA GLU A 65 12.37 -0.71 11.66
C GLU A 65 13.18 0.50 11.18
N ARG A 66 13.12 0.79 9.87
CA ARG A 66 13.78 1.98 9.25
C ARG A 66 13.31 3.33 9.79
N ARG A 67 12.23 3.38 10.57
CA ARG A 67 11.69 4.61 11.16
C ARG A 67 12.05 4.75 12.64
N ILE A 68 12.45 3.65 13.28
CA ILE A 68 12.83 3.59 14.69
C ILE A 68 14.36 3.64 14.84
N GLU A 69 15.11 3.14 13.86
CA GLU A 69 16.56 3.34 13.72
C GLU A 69 16.93 4.78 13.30
#